data_AF-A0A1C6U413-F1
#
_entry.id   AF-A0A1C6U413-F1
#
_cell.length_a   1.000
_cell.length_b   1.000
_cell.length_c   1.000
_cell.angle_alpha   90.00
_cell.angle_beta   90.00
_cell.angle_gamma   90.00
#
_symmetry.space_group_name_H-M   'P 1'
#
loop_
_entity.id
_entity.type
_entity.pdbx_description
1 polymer ?
#
loop_
_entity_poly.entity_id
_entity_poly.type
_entity_poly.pdbx_seq_one_letter_code
_entity_poly.pdbx_strand_id
1 'polypeptide(L)'
;MPETHLALKYCGVRIDARTLADAAGTGTDRPTVASELRAVLYALTTTEALIAALLPTIEKGLRDVEQVLAAVADDPVPPIDTTGVVQARGPRLDALIGRRAAQIEHLRSVTRLWTAQHPEPDPTAPAHD
;
A
#
# COMPACT_ATOMS: atom_id res chain seq x y z
N MET A 1 -9.42 -10.01 8.35
CA MET A 1 -8.25 -9.44 7.62
C MET A 1 -8.65 -8.08 7.08
N PRO A 2 -8.30 -6.99 7.79
CA PRO A 2 -8.64 -5.63 7.37
C PRO A 2 -8.06 -5.29 5.99
N GLU A 3 -6.95 -5.90 5.58
CA GLU A 3 -6.17 -5.57 4.38
C GLU A 3 -6.92 -5.83 3.05
N THR A 4 -7.94 -6.70 3.06
CA THR A 4 -8.77 -7.01 1.87
C THR A 4 -9.44 -5.78 1.26
N HIS A 5 -9.62 -4.69 2.03
CA HIS A 5 -10.08 -3.40 1.51
C HIS A 5 -9.18 -2.83 0.39
N LEU A 6 -7.89 -3.19 0.36
CA LEU A 6 -6.96 -2.73 -0.68
C LEU A 6 -7.26 -3.38 -2.04
N ALA A 7 -7.79 -4.60 -2.07
CA ALA A 7 -8.27 -5.22 -3.31
C ALA A 7 -9.45 -4.43 -3.88
N LEU A 8 -10.38 -3.99 -3.03
CA LEU A 8 -11.47 -3.12 -3.46
C LEU A 8 -10.94 -1.77 -3.95
N LYS A 9 -10.05 -1.13 -3.18
CA LYS A 9 -9.47 0.18 -3.50
C LYS A 9 -8.72 0.20 -4.85
N TYR A 10 -7.92 -0.83 -5.14
CA TYR A 10 -7.01 -0.82 -6.31
C TYR A 10 -7.44 -1.69 -7.48
N CYS A 11 -8.32 -2.65 -7.25
CA CYS A 11 -8.77 -3.61 -8.26
C CYS A 11 -10.29 -3.62 -8.45
N GLY A 12 -11.08 -2.97 -7.58
CA GLY A 12 -12.54 -2.97 -7.64
C GLY A 12 -13.17 -4.31 -7.25
N VAL A 13 -12.40 -5.24 -6.67
CA VAL A 13 -12.87 -6.60 -6.34
C VAL A 13 -13.06 -6.73 -4.84
N ARG A 14 -14.22 -7.25 -4.42
CA ARG A 14 -14.44 -7.66 -3.04
C ARG A 14 -13.86 -9.06 -2.84
N ILE A 15 -13.02 -9.19 -1.82
CA ILE A 15 -12.42 -10.47 -1.44
C ILE A 15 -12.87 -10.73 -0.01
N ASP A 16 -13.61 -11.81 0.18
CA ASP A 16 -14.00 -12.23 1.52
C ASP A 16 -12.78 -12.69 2.32
N ALA A 17 -12.60 -12.10 3.50
CA ALA A 17 -11.45 -12.35 4.34
C ALA A 17 -11.39 -13.79 4.87
N ARG A 18 -12.55 -14.43 5.05
CA ARG A 18 -12.63 -15.81 5.53
C ARG A 18 -12.30 -16.79 4.39
N THR A 19 -12.90 -16.61 3.21
CA THR A 19 -12.56 -17.40 2.01
C THR A 19 -11.07 -17.32 1.69
N LEU A 20 -10.47 -16.13 1.78
CA LEU A 20 -9.03 -15.97 1.59
C LEU A 20 -8.19 -16.69 2.65
N ALA A 21 -8.59 -16.58 3.93
CA ALA A 21 -7.88 -17.24 5.03
C ALA A 21 -7.97 -18.77 4.93
N ASP A 22 -9.15 -19.30 4.60
CA ASP A 22 -9.40 -20.72 4.44
C ASP A 22 -8.58 -21.28 3.26
N ALA A 23 -8.57 -20.58 2.11
CA ALA A 23 -7.79 -20.97 0.92
C ALA A 23 -6.27 -20.86 1.12
N ALA A 24 -5.80 -19.97 2.01
CA ALA A 24 -4.38 -19.85 2.34
C ALA A 24 -3.94 -20.87 3.42
N GLY A 25 -4.89 -21.39 4.22
CA GLY A 25 -4.64 -22.30 5.33
C GLY A 25 -4.54 -23.78 4.95
N THR A 26 -4.83 -24.15 3.69
CA THR A 26 -4.61 -25.51 3.18
C THR A 26 -3.10 -25.74 3.09
N GLY A 27 -2.50 -26.35 4.12
CA GLY A 27 -1.06 -26.46 4.39
C GLY A 27 -0.21 -27.15 3.31
N THR A 28 -0.14 -26.55 2.12
CA THR A 28 0.76 -26.93 1.05
C THR A 28 2.03 -26.10 1.16
N ASP A 29 3.20 -26.73 1.15
CA ASP A 29 4.52 -26.06 1.13
C ASP A 29 4.78 -25.21 -0.13
N ARG A 30 3.80 -25.13 -1.05
CA ARG A 30 3.90 -24.36 -2.29
C ARG A 30 3.06 -23.09 -2.20
N PRO A 31 3.55 -21.95 -2.73
CA PRO A 31 2.77 -20.72 -2.81
C PRO A 31 1.52 -20.94 -3.67
N THR A 32 0.37 -20.55 -3.11
CA THR A 32 -0.93 -20.54 -3.78
C THR A 32 -1.33 -19.12 -4.15
N VAL A 33 -2.30 -18.96 -5.04
CA VAL A 33 -2.86 -17.63 -5.35
C VAL A 33 -3.39 -16.95 -4.07
N ALA A 34 -3.98 -17.72 -3.15
CA ALA A 34 -4.44 -17.21 -1.85
C ALA A 34 -3.29 -16.70 -0.96
N SER A 35 -2.19 -17.47 -0.85
CA SER A 35 -1.05 -17.07 -0.03
C SER A 35 -0.33 -15.85 -0.62
N GLU A 36 -0.17 -15.81 -1.95
CA GLU A 36 0.42 -14.67 -2.65
C GLU A 36 -0.45 -13.41 -2.53
N LEU A 37 -1.77 -13.56 -2.67
CA LEU A 37 -2.72 -12.47 -2.49
C LEU A 37 -2.64 -11.89 -1.07
N ARG A 38 -2.58 -12.77 -0.06
CA ARG A 38 -2.39 -12.36 1.33
C ARG A 38 -1.05 -11.65 1.54
N ALA A 39 0.03 -12.16 0.95
CA ALA A 39 1.35 -11.58 1.05
C ALA A 39 1.42 -10.17 0.44
N VAL A 40 0.88 -9.98 -0.77
CA VAL A 40 0.89 -8.67 -1.44
C VAL A 40 -0.01 -7.65 -0.73
N LEU A 41 -1.17 -8.06 -0.22
CA LEU A 41 -2.05 -7.19 0.58
C LEU A 41 -1.37 -6.73 1.87
N TYR A 42 -0.68 -7.63 2.57
CA TYR A 42 0.07 -7.29 3.77
C TYR A 42 1.24 -6.34 3.46
N ALA A 43 2.06 -6.70 2.46
CA ALA A 43 3.22 -5.89 2.06
C ALA A 43 2.82 -4.49 1.59
N LEU A 44 1.71 -4.36 0.86
CA LEU A 44 1.16 -3.08 0.44
C LEU A 44 0.67 -2.27 1.64
N THR A 45 -0.07 -2.89 2.58
CA THR A 45 -0.50 -2.24 3.83
C THR A 45 0.68 -1.66 4.61
N THR A 46 1.74 -2.46 4.80
CA THR A 46 2.96 -2.00 5.48
C THR A 46 3.61 -0.85 4.74
N THR A 47 3.65 -0.90 3.41
CA THR A 47 4.26 0.16 2.59
C THR A 47 3.46 1.45 2.67
N GLU A 48 2.12 1.39 2.63
CA GLU A 48 1.26 2.58 2.82
C GLU A 48 1.43 3.18 4.21
N ALA A 49 1.54 2.36 5.26
CA ALA A 49 1.79 2.83 6.62
C ALA A 49 3.16 3.54 6.75
N LEU A 50 4.21 3.00 6.11
CA LEU A 50 5.53 3.63 6.10
C LEU A 50 5.53 4.97 5.36
N ILE A 51 4.81 5.08 4.24
CA ILE A 51 4.64 6.36 3.52
C ILE A 51 3.90 7.35 4.41
N ALA A 52 2.76 6.96 4.99
CA ALA A 52 1.96 7.82 5.87
C ALA A 52 2.75 8.31 7.08
N ALA A 53 3.65 7.50 7.64
CA ALA A 53 4.50 7.89 8.75
C ALA A 53 5.61 8.89 8.34
N LEU A 54 6.11 8.81 7.10
CA LEU A 54 7.19 9.69 6.62
C LEU A 54 6.70 11.06 6.17
N LEU A 55 5.50 11.13 5.56
CA LEU A 55 4.96 12.35 4.96
C LEU A 55 4.96 13.57 5.91
N PRO A 56 4.41 13.49 7.15
CA PRO A 56 4.35 14.66 8.03
C PRO A 56 5.73 15.24 8.36
N THR A 57 6.75 14.37 8.42
CA THR A 57 8.09 14.83 8.77
C THR A 57 8.81 15.46 7.58
N ILE A 58 8.54 15.00 6.36
CA ILE A 58 9.04 15.65 5.14
C ILE A 58 8.33 16.99 4.93
N GLU A 59 7.00 17.05 5.08
CA GLU A 59 6.23 18.29 5.00
C GLU A 59 6.67 19.33 6.02
N LYS A 60 7.00 18.91 7.24
CA LYS A 60 7.59 19.80 8.24
C LYS A 60 8.95 20.32 7.77
N GLY A 61 9.85 19.43 7.32
CA GLY A 61 11.17 19.83 6.84
C GLY A 61 11.11 20.81 5.67
N LEU A 62 10.18 20.62 4.73
CA LEU A 62 9.95 21.54 3.62
C LEU A 62 9.49 22.92 4.10
N ARG A 63 8.50 22.98 5.02
CA ARG A 63 8.05 24.25 5.61
C ARG A 63 9.15 24.98 6.37
N ASP A 64 9.98 24.25 7.11
CA ASP A 64 11.11 24.82 7.83
C ASP A 64 12.14 25.42 6.85
N VAL A 65 12.42 24.74 5.72
CA VAL A 65 13.31 25.25 4.65
C VAL A 65 12.69 26.47 3.95
N GLU A 66 11.40 26.46 3.64
CA GLU A 66 10.70 27.61 3.06
C GLU A 66 10.78 28.84 3.98
N GLN A 67 10.60 28.64 5.29
CA GLN A 67 10.74 29.71 6.27
C GLN A 67 12.16 30.28 6.31
N VAL A 68 13.18 29.42 6.26
CA VAL A 68 14.60 29.85 6.20
C VAL A 68 14.86 30.68 4.94
N LEU A 69 14.37 30.23 3.78
CA LEU A 69 14.55 30.93 2.50
C LEU A 69 13.80 32.26 2.42
N ALA A 70 12.68 32.39 3.13
CA ALA A 70 11.88 33.61 3.19
C ALA A 70 12.32 34.60 4.27
N ALA A 71 13.21 34.20 5.17
CA ALA A 71 13.65 35.01 6.31
C ALA A 71 14.44 36.25 5.86
N VAL A 72 14.11 37.40 6.44
CA VAL A 72 14.84 38.66 6.27
C VAL A 72 15.87 38.82 7.39
N ALA A 73 16.75 39.80 7.30
CA ALA A 73 17.71 40.09 8.38
C ALA A 73 16.96 40.30 9.71
N ASP A 74 17.45 39.65 10.77
CA ASP A 74 16.88 39.58 12.14
C ASP A 74 15.66 38.66 12.36
N ASP A 75 15.19 37.93 11.35
CA ASP A 75 14.14 36.92 11.55
C ASP A 75 14.68 35.69 12.32
N PRO A 76 13.89 35.12 13.24
CA PRO A 76 14.25 33.87 13.91
C PRO A 76 14.20 32.71 12.92
N VAL A 77 15.37 32.18 12.56
CA VAL A 77 15.52 31.05 11.63
C VAL A 77 15.61 29.73 12.40
N PRO A 78 14.81 28.70 12.06
CA PRO A 78 14.95 27.38 12.65
C PRO A 78 16.32 26.75 12.32
N PRO A 79 16.90 25.94 13.21
CA PRO A 79 18.24 25.36 13.00
C PRO A 79 18.31 24.49 11.73
N ILE A 80 19.38 24.66 10.95
CA ILE A 80 19.58 24.17 9.57
C ILE A 80 19.62 22.63 9.41
N ASP A 81 19.51 21.86 10.50
CA ASP A 81 19.52 20.38 10.46
C ASP A 81 18.34 19.78 9.63
N THR A 82 17.35 20.60 9.27
CA THR A 82 16.18 20.21 8.48
C THR A 82 16.50 19.90 7.01
N THR A 83 17.49 20.57 6.40
CA THR A 83 17.84 20.34 4.98
C THR A 83 18.47 18.95 4.79
N GLY A 84 19.36 18.54 5.70
CA GLY A 84 19.96 17.21 5.69
C GLY A 84 18.92 16.10 5.90
N VAL A 85 17.93 16.36 6.76
CA VAL A 85 16.79 15.44 6.99
C VAL A 85 15.94 15.25 5.73
N VAL A 86 15.65 16.33 4.99
CA VAL A 86 14.88 16.25 3.73
C VAL A 86 15.69 15.49 2.67
N GLN A 87 16.97 15.81 2.50
CA GLN A 87 17.84 15.13 1.52
C GLN A 87 18.04 13.64 1.83
N ALA A 88 18.11 13.26 3.11
CA ALA A 88 18.22 11.86 3.50
C ALA A 88 16.91 11.07 3.32
N ARG A 89 15.75 11.73 3.42
CA ARG A 89 14.43 11.08 3.43
C ARG A 89 13.71 11.08 2.09
N GLY A 90 14.01 12.02 1.20
CA GLY A 90 13.48 12.07 -0.17
C GLY A 90 13.68 10.75 -0.93
N PRO A 91 14.93 10.23 -1.06
CA PRO A 91 15.18 8.97 -1.76
C PRO A 91 14.45 7.76 -1.14
N ARG A 92 14.26 7.77 0.19
CA ARG A 92 13.50 6.73 0.88
C ARG A 92 12.01 6.81 0.55
N LEU A 93 11.44 8.00 0.46
CA LEU A 93 10.05 8.19 0.05
C LEU A 93 9.86 7.74 -1.41
N ASP A 94 10.74 8.15 -2.32
CA ASP A 94 10.69 7.76 -3.73
C ASP A 94 10.75 6.25 -3.91
N ALA A 95 11.65 5.57 -3.18
CA ALA A 95 11.74 4.11 -3.18
C ALA A 95 10.45 3.44 -2.66
N LEU A 96 9.82 4.00 -1.62
CA LEU A 96 8.55 3.49 -1.10
C LEU A 96 7.39 3.71 -2.08
N ILE A 97 7.36 4.85 -2.77
CA ILE A 97 6.37 5.14 -3.83
C ILE A 97 6.54 4.14 -4.99
N GLY A 98 7.76 3.91 -5.45
CA GLY A 98 8.05 2.92 -6.49
C GLY A 98 7.65 1.51 -6.07
N ARG A 99 7.99 1.12 -4.84
CA ARG A 99 7.57 -0.16 -4.26
C ARG A 99 6.05 -0.30 -4.20
N ARG A 100 5.34 0.75 -3.76
CA ARG A 100 3.87 0.77 -3.70
C ARG A 100 3.26 0.58 -5.09
N ALA A 101 3.80 1.23 -6.11
CA ALA A 101 3.33 1.08 -7.49
C ALA A 101 3.47 -0.38 -7.98
N ALA A 102 4.64 -0.98 -7.79
CA ALA A 102 4.89 -2.38 -8.16
C ALA A 102 3.97 -3.36 -7.40
N GLN A 103 3.72 -3.11 -6.11
CA GLN A 103 2.81 -3.92 -5.30
C GLN A 103 1.35 -3.81 -5.76
N ILE A 104 0.91 -2.63 -6.22
CA ILE A 104 -0.44 -2.45 -6.80
C ILE A 104 -0.57 -3.23 -8.11
N GLU A 105 0.44 -3.21 -8.97
CA GLU A 105 0.44 -4.00 -10.22
C GLU A 105 0.44 -5.51 -9.94
N HIS A 106 1.23 -5.95 -8.97
CA HIS A 106 1.23 -7.33 -8.50
C HIS A 106 -0.17 -7.70 -7.97
N LEU A 107 -0.74 -6.87 -7.10
CA LEU A 107 -2.07 -7.08 -6.53
C LEU A 107 -3.14 -7.23 -7.62
N ARG A 108 -3.12 -6.37 -8.64
CA ARG A 108 -4.04 -6.48 -9.80
C ARG A 108 -3.89 -7.79 -10.54
N SER A 109 -2.66 -8.28 -10.71
CA SER A 109 -2.39 -9.52 -11.41
C SER A 109 -2.88 -10.74 -10.62
N VAL A 110 -2.57 -10.79 -9.33
CA VAL A 110 -3.00 -11.90 -8.45
C VAL A 110 -4.51 -11.87 -8.22
N THR A 111 -5.13 -10.69 -8.10
CA THR A 111 -6.59 -10.56 -7.99
C THR A 111 -7.30 -11.10 -9.22
N ARG A 112 -6.79 -10.84 -10.44
CA ARG A 112 -7.36 -11.44 -11.66
C ARG A 112 -7.31 -12.97 -11.63
N LEU A 113 -6.21 -13.56 -11.17
CA LEU A 113 -6.08 -15.01 -11.02
C LEU A 113 -7.05 -15.55 -9.96
N TRP A 114 -7.19 -14.84 -8.85
CA TRP A 114 -8.12 -15.18 -7.78
C TRP A 114 -9.56 -15.22 -8.28
N THR A 115 -10.02 -14.17 -8.98
CA THR A 115 -11.38 -14.08 -9.53
C THR A 115 -11.64 -15.15 -10.58
N ALA A 116 -10.64 -15.52 -11.40
CA ALA A 116 -10.79 -16.62 -12.35
C ALA A 116 -10.99 -17.98 -11.67
N GLN A 117 -10.43 -18.18 -10.47
CA GLN A 117 -10.58 -19.41 -9.68
C GLN A 117 -11.83 -19.41 -8.79
N HIS A 118 -12.34 -18.22 -8.45
CA HIS A 118 -13.50 -18.01 -7.58
C HIS A 118 -14.50 -17.10 -8.29
N PRO A 119 -15.11 -17.55 -9.41
CA PRO A 119 -16.17 -16.79 -10.04
C PRO A 119 -17.31 -16.59 -9.04
N GLU A 120 -17.81 -15.37 -8.92
CA GLU A 120 -19.03 -15.14 -8.14
C GLU A 120 -20.15 -16.00 -8.73
N PRO A 121 -20.98 -16.65 -7.88
CA PRO A 121 -22.16 -17.34 -8.37
C PRO A 121 -23.06 -16.33 -9.07
N ASP A 122 -23.40 -16.60 -10.33
CA ASP A 122 -24.28 -15.75 -11.11
C ASP A 122 -25.64 -15.67 -10.40
N PRO A 123 -26.05 -14.50 -9.87
CA PRO A 123 -27.31 -14.36 -9.15
C PRO A 123 -28.53 -14.56 -10.06
N THR A 124 -28.30 -14.66 -11.37
CA THR A 124 -29.31 -14.82 -12.42
C THR A 124 -29.38 -16.25 -12.97
N ALA A 125 -28.54 -17.18 -12.49
CA ALA A 125 -28.62 -18.57 -12.91
C ALA A 125 -29.94 -19.18 -12.41
N PRO A 126 -30.83 -19.68 -13.30
CA PRO A 126 -32.05 -20.32 -12.87
C PRO A 126 -31.69 -21.54 -12.03
N ALA A 127 -32.33 -21.67 -10.86
CA ALA A 127 -32.27 -22.87 -10.05
C ALA A 127 -32.76 -24.05 -10.90
N HIS A 128 -31.84 -24.93 -11.29
CA HIS A 128 -32.21 -26.20 -11.90
C HIS A 128 -32.52 -27.19 -10.76
N ASP A 129 -33.82 -27.43 -10.58
CA ASP A 129 -34.36 -28.63 -9.90
C ASP A 129 -34.08 -29.91 -10.72
#